data_AF-A0A8T4ZF03-F1
#
_entry.id   AF-A0A8T4ZF03-F1
#
_cell.length_a   1.000
_cell.length_b   1.000
_cell.length_c   1.000
_cell.angle_alpha   90.00
_cell.angle_beta   90.00
_cell.angle_gamma   90.00
#
_symmetry.space_group_name_H-M   'P 1'
#
loop_
_entity.id
_entity.type
_entity.pdbx_description
1 polymer ?
#
loop_
_entity_poly.entity_id
_entity_poly.type
_entity_poly.pdbx_seq_one_letter_code
_entity_poly.pdbx_strand_id
1 'polypeptide(L)' 'SKISGVKIGDLVSGLNDVTLTGVVIGQWPIREFRKQNGTIGKLLKLILGDDTGTIRCVLW' A
#
# COMPACT_ATOMS: atom_id res chain seq x y z
N SER A 1 19.65 -9.00 10.96
CA SER A 1 19.15 -9.83 9.85
C SER A 1 18.38 -8.94 8.88
N LYS A 2 18.87 -8.74 7.65
CA LYS A 2 18.18 -7.93 6.64
C LYS A 2 17.09 -8.82 6.05
N ILE A 3 15.82 -8.52 6.31
CA ILE A 3 14.71 -9.20 5.63
C ILE A 3 14.85 -8.82 4.15
N SER A 4 15.25 -9.76 3.31
CA SER A 4 15.30 -9.57 1.86
C SER A 4 13.87 -9.69 1.32
N GLY A 5 13.07 -8.64 1.52
CA GLY A 5 11.75 -8.53 0.93
C GLY A 5 11.82 -8.31 -0.58
N VAL A 6 10.69 -8.52 -1.26
CA VAL A 6 10.51 -8.22 -2.68
C VAL A 6 10.63 -6.71 -2.89
N LYS A 7 11.31 -6.29 -3.94
CA LYS A 7 11.44 -4.88 -4.33
C LYS A 7 10.19 -4.39 -5.05
N ILE A 8 9.89 -3.11 -4.95
CA ILE A 8 8.70 -2.54 -5.59
C ILE A 8 8.73 -2.72 -7.11
N GLY A 9 9.89 -2.57 -7.75
CA GLY A 9 10.07 -2.75 -9.19
C GLY A 9 9.86 -4.18 -9.69
N ASP A 10 9.95 -5.17 -8.80
CA ASP A 10 9.81 -6.60 -9.14
C ASP A 10 8.37 -7.12 -8.94
N LEU A 11 7.45 -6.27 -8.49
CA LEU A 11 6.07 -6.66 -8.26
C LEU A 11 5.35 -6.94 -9.58
N VAL A 12 4.84 -8.15 -9.71
CA VAL A 12 3.97 -8.58 -10.82
C VAL A 12 2.68 -9.19 -10.28
N SER A 13 1.62 -9.16 -11.09
CA SER A 13 0.36 -9.81 -10.74
C SER A 13 0.54 -11.32 -10.55
N GLY A 14 -0.20 -11.90 -9.60
CA GLY A 14 -0.16 -13.34 -9.30
C GLY A 14 0.85 -13.76 -8.23
N LEU A 15 1.72 -12.86 -7.78
CA LEU A 15 2.51 -13.09 -6.57
C LEU A 15 1.59 -13.21 -5.34
N ASN A 16 1.95 -14.10 -4.43
CA ASN A 16 1.25 -14.32 -3.16
C ASN A 16 2.27 -14.24 -2.01
N ASP A 17 1.80 -13.91 -0.80
CA ASP A 17 2.61 -13.79 0.42
C ASP A 17 3.89 -12.94 0.26
N VAL A 18 3.71 -11.69 -0.17
CA VAL A 18 4.80 -10.75 -0.44
C VAL A 18 5.04 -9.84 0.75
N THR A 19 6.30 -9.79 1.19
CA THR A 19 6.80 -8.75 2.13
C THR A 19 7.74 -7.81 1.39
N LEU A 20 7.53 -6.51 1.53
CA LEU A 20 8.40 -5.45 0.99
C LEU A 20 8.65 -4.36 2.04
N THR A 21 9.61 -3.48 1.78
CA THR A 21 9.89 -2.31 2.63
C THR A 21 10.09 -1.10 1.74
N GLY A 22 9.43 0.00 2.08
CA GLY A 22 9.53 1.27 1.35
C GLY A 22 9.21 2.46 2.25
N VAL A 23 9.49 3.66 1.76
CA VAL A 23 9.21 4.94 2.42
C VAL A 23 7.89 5.51 1.89
N VAL A 24 7.05 6.04 2.79
CA VAL A 24 5.86 6.80 2.38
C VAL A 24 6.32 8.15 1.81
N ILE A 25 6.15 8.33 0.50
CA ILE A 25 6.55 9.55 -0.21
C ILE A 25 5.37 10.47 -0.56
N GLY A 26 4.14 10.01 -0.31
CA GLY A 26 2.94 10.82 -0.49
C GLY A 26 1.70 10.13 0.09
N GLN A 27 0.75 10.93 0.56
CA GLN A 27 -0.54 10.44 1.04
C GLN A 27 -1.67 11.41 0.70
N TRP A 28 -2.89 10.89 0.61
CA TRP A 28 -4.11 11.69 0.52
C TRP A 28 -4.76 11.79 1.91
N PRO A 29 -5.65 12.77 2.14
CA PRO A 29 -6.50 12.78 3.32
C PRO A 29 -7.31 11.49 3.43
N ILE A 30 -7.60 11.07 4.67
CA ILE A 30 -8.48 9.93 4.94
C ILE A 30 -9.86 10.23 4.37
N ARG A 31 -10.38 9.30 3.57
CA ARG A 31 -11.74 9.39 3.02
C ARG A 31 -12.68 8.51 3.81
N GLU A 32 -13.78 9.08 4.25
CA GLU A 32 -14.86 8.33 4.91
C GLU A 32 -15.93 7.89 3.89
N PHE A 33 -16.51 6.72 4.11
CA PHE A 33 -17.64 6.21 3.32
C PHE A 33 -18.61 5.43 4.20
N ARG A 34 -19.88 5.37 3.80
CA ARG A 34 -20.91 4.62 4.54
C ARG A 34 -20.92 3.16 4.09
N LYS A 35 -20.77 2.22 5.02
CA LYS A 35 -20.90 0.78 4.79
C LYS A 35 -22.36 0.38 4.72
N GLN A 36 -22.65 -0.79 4.13
CA GLN A 36 -24.02 -1.32 4.01
C GLN A 36 -24.72 -1.51 5.37
N ASN A 37 -23.96 -1.86 6.40
CA ASN A 37 -24.46 -1.98 7.78
C ASN A 37 -24.65 -0.62 8.50
N GLY A 38 -24.54 0.50 7.80
CA GLY A 38 -24.72 1.85 8.36
C GLY A 38 -23.49 2.43 9.07
N THR A 39 -22.43 1.65 9.28
CA THR A 39 -21.19 2.12 9.91
C THR A 39 -20.30 2.92 8.95
N ILE A 40 -19.31 3.63 9.50
CA ILE A 40 -18.34 4.41 8.70
C ILE A 40 -17.11 3.54 8.39
N GLY A 41 -16.78 3.43 7.11
CA GLY A 41 -15.48 2.95 6.64
C GLY A 41 -14.53 4.12 6.38
N LYS A 42 -13.23 3.84 6.47
CA LYS A 42 -12.16 4.80 6.21
C LYS A 42 -11.24 4.21 5.17
N LEU A 43 -10.82 5.02 4.21
CA LEU A 43 -9.87 4.62 3.19
C LEU A 43 -8.73 5.62 3.13
N LEU A 44 -7.50 5.10 3.13
CA LEU A 44 -6.28 5.89 2.94
C LEU A 44 -5.59 5.44 1.66
N LYS A 45 -5.25 6.40 0.82
CA LYS A 45 -4.35 6.18 -0.31
C LYS A 45 -2.99 6.71 0.07
N LEU A 46 -1.95 5.96 -0.26
CA LEU A 46 -0.57 6.38 -0.08
C LEU A 46 0.31 5.89 -1.23
N ILE A 47 1.47 6.51 -1.39
CA ILE A 47 2.52 6.10 -2.32
C ILE A 47 3.70 5.62 -1.49
N LEU A 48 4.11 4.37 -1.70
CA LEU A 48 5.37 3.83 -1.20
C LEU A 48 6.43 3.90 -2.29
N GLY A 49 7.67 4.21 -1.91
CA GLY A 49 8.82 4.18 -2.80
C GLY A 49 10.02 3.45 -2.19
N ASP A 50 10.81 2.82 -3.04
CA ASP A 50 12.14 2.29 -2.74
C ASP A 50 13.12 2.67 -3.87
N ASP A 51 14.33 2.12 -3.84
CA ASP A 51 15.38 2.32 -4.84
C ASP A 51 15.04 1.77 -6.24
N THR A 52 14.00 0.95 -6.37
CA THR A 52 13.58 0.29 -7.62
C THR A 52 12.32 0.88 -8.23
N GLY A 53 11.49 1.59 -7.46
CA GLY A 53 10.30 2.24 -8.00
C GLY A 53 9.32 2.73 -6.94
N THR A 54 8.09 3.01 -7.40
CA THR A 54 6.99 3.47 -6.54
C THR A 54 5.72 2.67 -6.79
N ILE A 55 4.93 2.44 -5.75
CA ILE A 55 3.63 1.78 -5.83
C ILE A 55 2.56 2.59 -5.09
N ARG A 56 1.36 2.66 -5.67
CA ARG A 56 0.19 3.23 -5.01
C ARG A 56 -0.53 2.15 -4.19
N CYS A 57 -0.68 2.39 -2.90
CA CYS A 57 -1.41 1.50 -2.00
C CYS A 57 -2.77 2.12 -1.64
N VAL A 58 -3.77 1.27 -1.48
CA VAL A 58 -5.10 1.62 -1.00
C VAL A 58 -5.41 0.77 0.23
N LEU A 59 -5.51 1.41 1.39
CA LEU A 59 -5.88 0.80 2.66
C LEU A 59 -7.40 0.98 2.85
N TRP A 60 -8.12 -0.12 3.07
CA TRP A 60 -9.58 -0.19 3.18
C TRP A 60 -10.08 -0.36 4.63
#